data_AF-X1LQI8-F1
#
_entry.id   AF-X1LQI8-F1
#
_cell.length_a   1.000
_cell.length_b   1.000
_cell.length_c   1.000
_cell.angle_alpha   90.00
_cell.angle_beta   90.00
_cell.angle_gamma   90.00
#
_symmetry.space_group_name_H-M   'P 1'
#
loop_
_entity.id
_entity.type
_entity.pdbx_description
1 polymer ?
#
loop_
_entity_poly.entity_id
_entity_poly.type
_entity_poly.pdbx_seq_one_letter_code
_entity_poly.pdbx_strand_id
1 'polypeptide(L)'
;MTSWFTRKIVDLFSALADFYYSRKYEAIAERMGLEESQVSAQKQGFIVIQIDGLAYDHLIEAMARGHAPHMKRLLEKKALRQPFDVAQDAALKLARWRCGLPSTTPAAQAGIMFGNNFDIPAFRWYEKESNTSVVCKVPRLAKAMQDRISIGRRGILRGGSSYVNMFDGDARLSLFTLSAINSQRFFESVRGVGFLLLFLLSPLRVLRVILLSLWEYLVDLGKR
;
A
#
# COMPACT_ATOMS: atom_id res chain seq x y z
N MET A 1 37.89 11.18 19.00
CA MET A 1 38.22 11.11 17.56
C MET A 1 37.42 10.04 16.78
N THR A 2 36.78 9.08 17.44
CA THR A 2 36.05 7.95 16.83
C THR A 2 34.70 8.31 16.18
N SER A 3 34.06 9.44 16.51
CA SER A 3 32.74 9.81 15.99
C SER A 3 32.74 10.40 14.58
N TRP A 4 33.85 11.01 14.14
CA TRP A 4 33.94 11.62 12.81
C TRP A 4 34.11 10.57 11.71
N PHE A 5 34.97 9.58 11.95
CA PHE A 5 35.25 8.51 11.00
C PHE A 5 34.05 7.56 10.85
N THR A 6 33.36 7.26 11.94
CA THR A 6 32.11 6.47 11.92
C THR A 6 30.98 7.19 11.19
N ARG A 7 30.85 8.51 11.37
CA ARG A 7 29.87 9.32 10.60
C ARG A 7 30.16 9.29 9.10
N LYS A 8 31.43 9.50 8.70
CA LYS A 8 31.83 9.41 7.29
C LYS A 8 31.56 8.04 6.67
N ILE A 9 31.76 6.96 7.42
CA ILE A 9 31.45 5.61 6.94
C ILE A 9 29.93 5.45 6.77
N VAL A 10 29.12 5.87 7.75
CA VAL A 10 27.66 5.81 7.65
C VAL A 10 27.12 6.68 6.51
N ASP A 11 27.68 7.88 6.32
CA ASP A 11 27.31 8.79 5.23
C ASP A 11 27.68 8.20 3.87
N LEU A 12 28.84 7.54 3.75
CA LEU A 12 29.27 6.86 2.53
C LEU A 12 28.38 5.65 2.22
N PHE A 13 28.05 4.83 3.23
CA PHE A 13 27.11 3.72 3.07
C PHE A 13 25.70 4.20 2.72
N SER A 14 25.25 5.31 3.30
CA SER A 14 23.96 5.93 2.99
C SER A 14 23.95 6.44 1.55
N ALA A 15 25.01 7.14 1.11
CA ALA A 15 25.15 7.61 -0.26
C ALA A 15 25.21 6.46 -1.28
N LEU A 16 25.92 5.36 -0.96
CA LEU A 16 25.97 4.17 -1.81
C LEU A 16 24.63 3.43 -1.85
N ALA A 17 23.93 3.34 -0.72
CA ALA A 17 22.60 2.77 -0.65
C ALA A 17 21.60 3.64 -1.43
N ASP A 18 21.63 4.96 -1.26
CA ASP A 18 20.79 5.91 -1.97
C ASP A 18 21.06 5.87 -3.47
N PHE A 19 22.33 5.76 -3.90
CA PHE A 19 22.69 5.59 -5.30
C PHE A 19 22.20 4.24 -5.86
N TYR A 20 22.37 3.15 -5.13
CA TYR A 20 21.90 1.83 -5.56
C TYR A 20 20.37 1.77 -5.62
N TYR A 21 19.68 2.29 -4.60
CA TYR A 21 18.23 2.30 -4.53
C TYR A 21 17.63 3.28 -5.54
N SER A 22 18.18 4.48 -5.72
CA SER A 22 17.72 5.43 -6.74
C SER A 22 17.82 4.82 -8.13
N ARG A 23 19.00 4.37 -8.58
CA ARG A 23 19.14 3.72 -9.89
C ARG A 23 18.27 2.49 -10.06
N LYS A 24 18.15 1.67 -9.00
CA LYS A 24 17.29 0.50 -9.04
C LYS A 24 15.82 0.89 -9.19
N TYR A 25 15.32 1.82 -8.36
CA TYR A 25 13.92 2.23 -8.38
C TYR A 25 13.58 3.09 -9.61
N GLU A 26 14.53 3.84 -10.14
CA GLU A 26 14.45 4.59 -11.40
C GLU A 26 14.31 3.62 -12.59
N ALA A 27 15.18 2.61 -12.70
CA ALA A 27 15.05 1.56 -13.72
C ALA A 27 13.74 0.76 -13.58
N ILE A 28 13.23 0.61 -12.36
CA ILE A 28 11.92 0.02 -12.09
C ILE A 28 10.80 0.95 -12.56
N ALA A 29 10.89 2.25 -12.24
CA ALA A 29 9.90 3.25 -12.60
C ALA A 29 9.79 3.42 -14.12
N GLU A 30 10.93 3.54 -14.81
CA GLU A 30 11.00 3.56 -16.28
C GLU A 30 10.36 2.31 -16.90
N ARG A 31 10.70 1.12 -16.40
CA ARG A 31 10.12 -0.15 -16.91
C ARG A 31 8.63 -0.31 -16.59
N MET A 32 8.14 0.34 -15.53
CA MET A 32 6.72 0.40 -15.20
C MET A 32 5.95 1.43 -16.03
N GLY A 33 6.64 2.26 -16.83
CA GLY A 33 6.04 3.41 -17.50
C GLY A 33 5.47 4.42 -16.50
N LEU A 34 6.02 4.46 -15.29
CA LEU A 34 5.78 5.55 -14.36
C LEU A 34 6.49 6.76 -14.94
N GLU A 35 5.73 7.69 -15.51
CA GLU A 35 6.29 8.99 -15.87
C GLU A 35 6.90 9.60 -14.61
N GLU A 36 8.11 10.13 -14.77
CA GLU A 36 8.73 10.94 -13.74
C GLU A 36 7.74 12.03 -13.33
N SER A 37 7.48 12.12 -12.03
CA SER A 37 6.55 13.11 -11.51
C SER A 37 7.03 14.49 -11.94
N GLN A 38 6.33 15.12 -12.89
CA GLN A 38 6.56 16.54 -13.27
C GLN A 38 6.29 17.50 -12.10
N VAL A 39 5.75 16.98 -11.00
CA VAL A 39 5.59 17.72 -9.76
C VAL A 39 6.97 17.87 -9.11
N SER A 40 7.43 19.13 -9.01
CA SER A 40 8.62 19.54 -8.25
C SER A 40 8.77 18.74 -6.95
N ALA A 41 10.00 18.32 -6.65
CA ALA A 41 10.39 17.66 -5.40
C ALA A 41 10.01 18.44 -4.12
N GLN A 42 9.55 19.69 -4.26
CA GLN A 42 9.03 20.53 -3.18
C GLN A 42 7.55 20.32 -2.84
N LYS A 43 6.75 19.60 -3.64
CA LYS A 43 5.35 19.29 -3.24
C LYS A 43 5.27 17.98 -2.45
N GLN A 44 4.49 18.02 -1.39
CA GLN A 44 4.18 16.83 -0.58
C GLN A 44 3.40 15.80 -1.42
N GLY A 45 3.89 14.56 -1.44
CA GLY A 45 3.18 13.43 -2.05
C GLY A 45 2.12 12.86 -1.12
N PHE A 46 1.09 12.23 -1.70
CA PHE A 46 0.07 11.51 -0.96
C PHE A 46 0.24 10.01 -1.17
N ILE A 47 0.44 9.27 -0.07
CA ILE A 47 0.59 7.81 -0.08
C ILE A 47 -0.40 7.23 0.92
N VAL A 48 -1.15 6.23 0.48
CA VAL A 48 -2.06 5.44 1.32
C VAL A 48 -1.60 3.99 1.29
N ILE A 49 -1.37 3.41 2.46
CA ILE A 49 -1.06 2.00 2.63
C ILE A 49 -2.24 1.37 3.37
N GLN A 50 -2.85 0.36 2.76
CA GLN A 50 -3.95 -0.39 3.34
C GLN A 50 -3.44 -1.77 3.77
N ILE A 51 -3.68 -2.12 5.03
CA ILE A 51 -3.37 -3.44 5.58
C ILE A 51 -4.71 -4.08 5.93
N ASP A 52 -5.12 -5.08 5.14
CA ASP A 52 -6.41 -5.74 5.33
C ASP A 52 -6.44 -6.46 6.70
N GLY A 53 -7.58 -6.37 7.39
CA GLY A 53 -7.78 -7.02 8.69
C GLY A 53 -6.94 -6.47 9.85
N LEU A 54 -6.24 -5.33 9.72
CA LEU A 54 -5.40 -4.80 10.79
C LEU A 54 -6.23 -4.14 11.90
N ALA A 55 -6.43 -4.85 13.01
CA ALA A 55 -7.07 -4.28 14.19
C ALA A 55 -6.15 -3.32 14.94
N TYR A 56 -6.72 -2.24 15.47
CA TYR A 56 -6.01 -1.23 16.25
C TYR A 56 -5.30 -1.83 17.47
N ASP A 57 -6.02 -2.64 18.27
CA ASP A 57 -5.47 -3.17 19.52
C ASP A 57 -4.36 -4.20 19.25
N HIS A 58 -4.47 -5.00 18.18
CA HIS A 58 -3.39 -5.91 17.75
C HIS A 58 -2.14 -5.17 17.29
N LEU A 59 -2.27 -4.03 16.61
CA LEU A 59 -1.11 -3.21 16.23
C LEU A 59 -0.39 -2.64 17.46
N ILE A 60 -1.14 -2.17 18.46
CA ILE A 60 -0.59 -1.71 19.75
C ILE A 60 0.17 -2.85 20.44
N GLU A 61 -0.43 -4.02 20.54
CA GLU A 61 0.18 -5.20 21.15
C GLU A 61 1.45 -5.64 20.41
N ALA A 62 1.41 -5.68 19.08
CA ALA A 62 2.57 -6.01 18.25
C ALA A 62 3.74 -5.02 18.46
N MET A 63 3.45 -3.73 18.61
CA MET A 63 4.46 -2.73 18.97
C MET A 63 5.01 -2.94 20.38
N ALA A 64 4.15 -3.24 21.36
CA ALA A 64 4.56 -3.48 22.74
C ALA A 64 5.48 -4.70 22.87
N ARG A 65 5.17 -5.78 22.13
CA ARG A 65 5.97 -7.01 22.06
C ARG A 65 7.24 -6.90 21.19
N GLY A 66 7.47 -5.75 20.55
CA GLY A 66 8.66 -5.51 19.74
C GLY A 66 8.60 -6.09 18.32
N HIS A 67 7.42 -6.51 17.83
CA HIS A 67 7.24 -7.01 16.45
C HIS A 67 7.18 -5.88 15.42
N ALA A 68 6.82 -4.66 15.83
CA ALA A 68 6.78 -3.47 14.96
C ALA A 68 7.65 -2.31 15.49
N PRO A 69 8.97 -2.51 15.69
CA PRO A 69 9.83 -1.55 16.39
C PRO A 69 10.02 -0.25 15.60
N HIS A 70 9.98 -0.31 14.26
CA HIS A 70 10.09 0.88 13.42
C HIS A 70 8.85 1.78 13.57
N MET A 71 7.65 1.21 13.54
CA MET A 71 6.39 1.95 13.72
C MET A 71 6.30 2.54 15.12
N LYS A 72 6.67 1.75 16.15
CA LYS A 72 6.79 2.23 17.54
C LYS A 72 7.69 3.45 17.63
N ARG A 73 8.90 3.38 17.06
CA ARG A 73 9.86 4.50 17.02
C ARG A 73 9.31 5.71 16.28
N LEU A 74 8.59 5.54 15.17
CA LEU A 74 7.99 6.66 14.43
C LEU A 74 6.92 7.38 15.27
N LEU A 75 6.11 6.63 16.02
CA LEU A 75 5.13 7.18 16.95
C LEU A 75 5.78 7.83 18.19
N GLU A 76 6.90 7.27 18.68
CA GLU A 76 7.63 7.74 19.85
C GLU A 76 8.55 8.94 19.59
N LYS A 77 9.05 9.14 18.37
CA LYS A 77 9.81 10.35 17.97
C LYS A 77 9.06 11.66 18.25
N LYS A 78 7.73 11.56 18.44
CA LYS A 78 6.82 12.59 18.96
C LYS A 78 7.12 13.03 20.40
N ALA A 79 7.58 12.13 21.28
CA ALA A 79 7.67 12.35 22.73
C ALA A 79 8.97 13.05 23.17
N LEU A 80 9.95 13.21 22.27
CA LEU A 80 11.28 13.77 22.56
C LEU A 80 11.53 15.16 21.94
N ARG A 81 10.54 15.75 21.26
CA ARG A 81 10.67 17.09 20.64
C ARG A 81 9.94 18.14 21.48
N GLN A 82 10.65 19.24 21.76
CA GLN A 82 10.19 20.37 22.56
C GLN A 82 8.98 21.07 21.89
N PRO A 83 8.06 21.69 22.67
CA PRO A 83 6.83 22.32 22.16
C PRO A 83 7.02 23.50 21.18
N PHE A 84 8.25 24.01 21.01
CA PHE A 84 8.55 25.23 20.26
C PHE A 84 9.26 25.02 18.92
N ASP A 85 9.44 23.78 18.47
CA ASP A 85 10.11 23.49 17.20
C ASP A 85 9.09 23.47 16.04
N VAL A 86 8.90 24.63 15.39
CA VAL A 86 7.98 24.86 14.25
C VAL A 86 8.63 24.37 12.95
N ALA A 87 9.10 23.13 12.92
CA ALA A 87 9.59 22.50 11.70
C ALA A 87 8.47 21.70 11.03
N GLN A 88 8.44 21.77 9.71
CA GLN A 88 7.39 21.36 8.76
C GLN A 88 7.12 19.84 8.67
N ASP A 89 7.44 19.06 9.71
CA ASP A 89 7.24 17.61 9.79
C ASP A 89 6.00 17.31 10.64
N ALA A 90 4.86 17.07 10.00
CA ALA A 90 3.63 16.69 10.69
C ALA A 90 3.86 15.43 11.56
N ALA A 91 3.58 15.54 12.87
CA ALA A 91 3.72 14.44 13.81
C ALA A 91 2.78 13.27 13.44
N LEU A 92 3.32 12.05 13.34
CA LEU A 92 2.55 10.84 13.08
C LEU A 92 1.55 10.59 14.23
N LYS A 93 0.27 10.43 13.89
CA LYS A 93 -0.80 10.12 14.86
C LYS A 93 -1.35 8.74 14.57
N LEU A 94 -1.49 7.94 15.63
CA LEU A 94 -2.24 6.70 15.60
C LEU A 94 -3.67 6.99 16.07
N ALA A 95 -4.66 6.64 15.25
CA ALA A 95 -6.06 6.86 15.54
C ALA A 95 -6.88 5.61 15.20
N ARG A 96 -7.97 5.39 15.95
CA ARG A 96 -8.94 4.34 15.62
C ARG A 96 -9.73 4.77 14.39
N TRP A 97 -9.90 3.86 13.44
CA TRP A 97 -10.75 4.04 12.28
C TRP A 97 -12.02 3.21 12.43
N ARG A 98 -13.18 3.77 12.08
CA ARG A 98 -14.44 3.03 12.00
C ARG A 98 -14.69 2.64 10.55
N CYS A 99 -14.53 1.36 10.22
CA CYS A 99 -14.71 0.86 8.86
C CYS A 99 -16.19 0.83 8.40
N GLY A 100 -17.14 1.04 9.32
CA GLY A 100 -18.57 1.01 9.03
C GLY A 100 -19.13 -0.41 8.92
N LEU A 101 -20.42 -0.49 8.60
CA LEU A 101 -21.11 -1.74 8.30
C LEU A 101 -21.57 -1.71 6.84
N PRO A 102 -21.29 -2.77 6.06
CA PRO A 102 -20.54 -3.96 6.44
C PRO A 102 -19.03 -3.68 6.53
N SER A 103 -18.35 -4.32 7.49
CA SER A 103 -16.89 -4.21 7.69
C SER A 103 -16.10 -5.08 6.70
N THR A 104 -16.46 -5.03 5.42
CA THR A 104 -15.87 -5.82 4.34
C THR A 104 -14.92 -4.98 3.50
N THR A 105 -13.88 -5.60 2.95
CA THR A 105 -12.90 -4.95 2.06
C THR A 105 -13.53 -4.11 0.94
N PRO A 106 -14.53 -4.58 0.16
CA PRO A 106 -15.17 -3.74 -0.86
C PRO A 106 -15.83 -2.49 -0.28
N ALA A 107 -16.61 -2.60 0.79
CA ALA A 107 -17.29 -1.45 1.38
C ALA A 107 -16.29 -0.43 1.97
N ALA A 108 -15.26 -0.92 2.67
CA ALA A 108 -14.22 -0.06 3.23
C ALA A 108 -13.40 0.64 2.15
N GLN A 109 -12.98 -0.07 1.10
CA GLN A 109 -12.22 0.52 -0.01
C GLN A 109 -13.05 1.52 -0.81
N ALA A 110 -14.33 1.24 -1.05
CA ALA A 110 -15.23 2.18 -1.73
C ALA A 110 -15.34 3.50 -0.93
N GLY A 111 -15.50 3.41 0.39
CA GLY A 111 -15.51 4.55 1.29
C GLY A 111 -14.20 5.34 1.28
N ILE A 112 -13.05 4.67 1.31
CA ILE A 112 -11.72 5.32 1.27
C ILE A 112 -11.47 5.99 -0.09
N MET A 113 -11.77 5.30 -1.19
CA MET A 113 -11.39 5.74 -2.53
C MET A 113 -12.31 6.82 -3.09
N PHE A 114 -13.61 6.72 -2.83
CA PHE A 114 -14.63 7.58 -3.43
C PHE A 114 -15.49 8.31 -2.40
N GLY A 115 -15.31 8.09 -1.10
CA GLY A 115 -16.20 8.66 -0.09
C GLY A 115 -17.63 8.11 -0.19
N ASN A 116 -17.80 6.92 -0.78
CA ASN A 116 -19.09 6.29 -1.00
C ASN A 116 -18.98 4.77 -0.94
N ASN A 117 -19.75 4.16 -0.05
CA ASN A 117 -19.87 2.72 0.08
C ASN A 117 -21.33 2.25 -0.01
N PHE A 118 -22.21 3.08 -0.58
CA PHE A 118 -23.62 2.78 -0.75
C PHE A 118 -23.83 1.53 -1.60
N ASP A 119 -24.81 0.71 -1.20
CA ASP A 119 -25.24 -0.50 -1.93
C ASP A 119 -24.15 -1.56 -2.14
N ILE A 120 -23.24 -1.68 -1.16
CA ILE A 120 -22.24 -2.76 -1.10
C ILE A 120 -22.51 -3.57 0.19
N PRO A 121 -23.38 -4.59 0.14
CA PRO A 121 -23.84 -5.29 1.34
C PRO A 121 -22.85 -6.33 1.88
N ALA A 122 -21.97 -6.88 1.04
CA ALA A 122 -21.03 -7.93 1.41
C ALA A 122 -19.92 -8.10 0.36
N PHE A 123 -19.04 -9.09 0.56
CA PHE A 123 -18.09 -9.54 -0.47
C PHE A 123 -18.77 -10.30 -1.62
N ARG A 124 -19.92 -10.93 -1.34
CA ARG A 124 -20.73 -11.67 -2.31
C ARG A 124 -22.20 -11.49 -1.98
N TRP A 125 -23.00 -11.19 -2.98
CA TRP A 125 -24.45 -11.09 -2.84
C TRP A 125 -25.16 -11.46 -4.15
N TYR A 126 -26.48 -11.38 -4.15
CA TYR A 126 -27.31 -11.62 -5.32
C TYR A 126 -28.16 -10.38 -5.60
N GLU A 127 -28.06 -9.85 -6.82
CA GLU A 127 -28.90 -8.76 -7.31
C GLU A 127 -30.14 -9.34 -7.96
N LYS A 128 -31.31 -9.10 -7.36
CA LYS A 128 -32.59 -9.60 -7.85
C LYS A 128 -33.01 -8.93 -9.16
N GLU A 129 -32.75 -7.63 -9.31
CA GLU A 129 -33.12 -6.85 -10.50
C GLU A 129 -32.43 -7.35 -11.77
N SER A 130 -31.17 -7.75 -11.63
CA SER A 130 -30.32 -8.24 -12.73
C SER A 130 -30.18 -9.76 -12.76
N ASN A 131 -30.84 -10.49 -11.83
CA ASN A 131 -30.70 -11.92 -11.59
C ASN A 131 -29.23 -12.40 -11.54
N THR A 132 -28.33 -11.58 -10.99
CA THR A 132 -26.88 -11.78 -11.07
C THR A 132 -26.27 -12.01 -9.68
N SER A 133 -25.42 -13.04 -9.55
CA SER A 133 -24.58 -13.19 -8.37
C SER A 133 -23.35 -12.31 -8.48
N VAL A 134 -23.25 -11.31 -7.60
CA VAL A 134 -22.10 -10.42 -7.53
C VAL A 134 -21.03 -11.01 -6.61
N VAL A 135 -19.78 -11.04 -7.08
CA VAL A 135 -18.62 -11.43 -6.28
C VAL A 135 -17.50 -10.43 -6.51
N CYS A 136 -16.99 -9.87 -5.41
CA CYS A 136 -15.92 -8.88 -5.35
C CYS A 136 -14.52 -9.47 -5.66
N LYS A 137 -14.44 -10.33 -6.66
CA LYS A 137 -13.19 -10.86 -7.24
C LYS A 137 -13.19 -10.87 -8.76
N VAL A 138 -14.35 -10.64 -9.36
CA VAL A 138 -14.53 -10.67 -10.81
C VAL A 138 -14.33 -9.24 -11.34
N PRO A 139 -13.33 -8.99 -12.19
CA PRO A 139 -13.00 -7.65 -12.69
C PRO A 139 -14.17 -6.87 -13.25
N ARG A 140 -14.96 -7.50 -14.13
CA ARG A 140 -16.14 -6.88 -14.75
C ARG A 140 -17.16 -6.38 -13.72
N LEU A 141 -17.37 -7.16 -12.66
CA LEU A 141 -18.29 -6.80 -11.59
C LEU A 141 -17.69 -5.71 -10.70
N ALA A 142 -16.39 -5.78 -10.40
CA ALA A 142 -15.67 -4.72 -9.68
C ALA A 142 -15.73 -3.37 -10.41
N LYS A 143 -15.62 -3.38 -11.75
CA LYS A 143 -15.79 -2.17 -12.56
C LYS A 143 -17.21 -1.62 -12.49
N ALA A 144 -18.23 -2.48 -12.64
CA ALA A 144 -19.62 -2.06 -12.53
C ALA A 144 -19.94 -1.46 -11.15
N MET A 145 -19.40 -2.05 -10.08
CA MET A 145 -19.48 -1.48 -8.73
C MET A 145 -18.80 -0.11 -8.65
N GLN A 146 -17.58 0.01 -9.18
CA GLN A 146 -16.83 1.27 -9.19
C GLN A 146 -17.62 2.38 -9.89
N ASP A 147 -18.25 2.07 -11.02
CA ASP A 147 -19.03 3.02 -11.80
C ASP A 147 -20.27 3.52 -11.05
N ARG A 148 -20.87 2.68 -10.20
CA ARG A 148 -21.97 3.09 -9.32
C ARG A 148 -21.49 3.98 -8.18
N ILE A 149 -20.37 3.63 -7.52
CA ILE A 149 -19.89 4.39 -6.36
C ILE A 149 -19.26 5.74 -6.74
N SER A 150 -18.70 5.86 -7.95
CA SER A 150 -18.04 7.06 -8.45
C SER A 150 -19.00 8.14 -8.97
N ILE A 151 -20.31 7.84 -9.12
CA ILE A 151 -21.30 8.80 -9.61
C ILE A 151 -21.27 10.07 -8.75
N GLY A 152 -21.01 11.21 -9.40
CA GLY A 152 -20.94 12.52 -8.77
C GLY A 152 -19.73 12.73 -7.84
N ARG A 153 -18.77 11.81 -7.85
CA ARG A 153 -17.58 11.85 -6.98
C ARG A 153 -16.31 11.69 -7.79
N ARG A 154 -15.19 12.13 -7.22
CA ARG A 154 -13.85 11.97 -7.79
C ARG A 154 -13.06 11.05 -6.88
N GLY A 155 -12.33 10.11 -7.47
CA GLY A 155 -11.45 9.21 -6.75
C GLY A 155 -10.27 9.96 -6.13
N ILE A 156 -9.84 9.50 -4.94
CA ILE A 156 -8.76 10.10 -4.17
C ILE A 156 -7.38 9.97 -4.85
N LEU A 157 -7.23 9.06 -5.82
CA LEU A 157 -5.96 8.76 -6.51
C LEU A 157 -5.90 9.34 -7.92
N ARG A 158 -6.78 10.30 -8.26
CA ARG A 158 -6.84 10.89 -9.61
C ARG A 158 -5.47 11.39 -10.09
N GLY A 159 -5.00 10.86 -11.21
CA GLY A 159 -3.69 11.22 -11.80
C GLY A 159 -2.48 10.51 -11.17
N GLY A 160 -2.69 9.76 -10.09
CA GLY A 160 -1.67 8.95 -9.41
C GLY A 160 -1.71 7.47 -9.83
N SER A 161 -1.33 6.61 -8.89
CA SER A 161 -1.17 5.18 -9.10
C SER A 161 -1.89 4.35 -8.02
N SER A 162 -2.46 3.22 -8.41
CA SER A 162 -3.11 2.24 -7.52
C SER A 162 -2.51 0.84 -7.73
N TYR A 163 -2.26 0.12 -6.64
CA TYR A 163 -1.59 -1.18 -6.66
C TYR A 163 -2.37 -2.18 -5.81
N VAL A 164 -2.70 -3.34 -6.38
CA VAL A 164 -3.32 -4.48 -5.67
C VAL A 164 -4.63 -4.13 -4.94
N ASN A 165 -5.37 -3.13 -5.44
CA ASN A 165 -6.64 -2.71 -4.85
C ASN A 165 -7.83 -3.34 -5.58
N MET A 166 -9.02 -3.31 -4.97
CA MET A 166 -10.25 -3.68 -5.67
C MET A 166 -10.70 -2.58 -6.63
N PHE A 167 -10.62 -1.34 -6.17
CA PHE A 167 -10.97 -0.14 -6.92
C PHE A 167 -9.72 0.70 -7.19
N ASP A 168 -9.70 1.37 -8.34
CA ASP A 168 -8.54 2.17 -8.78
C ASP A 168 -8.50 3.57 -8.15
N GLY A 169 -9.63 4.09 -7.66
CA GLY A 169 -9.71 5.44 -7.10
C GLY A 169 -9.42 6.54 -8.12
N ASP A 170 -9.79 6.33 -9.39
CA ASP A 170 -9.45 7.18 -10.55
C ASP A 170 -7.94 7.28 -10.85
N ALA A 171 -7.14 6.32 -10.36
CA ALA A 171 -5.71 6.27 -10.65
C ALA A 171 -5.45 6.17 -12.15
N ARG A 172 -4.43 6.91 -12.62
CA ARG A 172 -3.97 6.86 -14.00
C ARG A 172 -3.27 5.54 -14.30
N LEU A 173 -2.46 5.06 -13.37
CA LEU A 173 -1.83 3.75 -13.43
C LEU A 173 -2.48 2.81 -12.41
N SER A 174 -2.95 1.64 -12.84
CA SER A 174 -3.51 0.65 -11.92
C SER A 174 -2.90 -0.72 -12.16
N LEU A 175 -2.03 -1.17 -11.26
CA LEU A 175 -1.36 -2.48 -11.36
C LEU A 175 -2.05 -3.48 -10.43
N PHE A 176 -2.39 -4.66 -10.96
CA PHE A 176 -3.10 -5.72 -10.23
C PHE A 176 -4.41 -5.27 -9.55
N THR A 177 -5.05 -4.23 -10.07
CA THR A 177 -6.31 -3.71 -9.52
C THR A 177 -7.49 -4.34 -10.23
N LEU A 178 -8.39 -5.00 -9.51
CA LEU A 178 -9.43 -5.85 -10.11
C LEU A 178 -10.35 -5.07 -11.06
N SER A 179 -10.81 -3.86 -10.69
CA SER A 179 -11.70 -3.05 -11.54
C SER A 179 -11.05 -2.57 -12.84
N ALA A 180 -9.72 -2.49 -12.91
CA ALA A 180 -8.98 -2.00 -14.06
C ALA A 180 -8.71 -3.07 -15.14
N ILE A 181 -9.00 -4.35 -14.87
CA ILE A 181 -8.72 -5.47 -15.79
C ILE A 181 -9.82 -5.51 -16.87
N ASN A 182 -9.68 -4.71 -17.92
CA ASN A 182 -10.43 -4.81 -19.18
C ASN A 182 -9.47 -4.87 -20.38
N SER A 183 -9.93 -5.42 -21.51
CA SER A 183 -9.10 -5.80 -22.68
C SER A 183 -8.25 -4.68 -23.30
N GLN A 184 -8.62 -3.41 -23.12
CA GLN A 184 -7.85 -2.26 -23.62
C GLN A 184 -6.69 -1.83 -22.70
N ARG A 185 -6.60 -2.36 -21.47
CA ARG A 185 -5.50 -2.10 -20.50
C ARG A 185 -4.67 -3.35 -20.17
N PHE A 186 -4.83 -4.42 -20.96
CA PHE A 186 -4.13 -5.70 -20.76
C PHE A 186 -2.60 -5.57 -20.81
N PHE A 187 -2.07 -4.63 -21.60
CA PHE A 187 -0.63 -4.31 -21.65
C PHE A 187 -0.07 -3.82 -20.30
N GLU A 188 -0.89 -3.22 -19.44
CA GLU A 188 -0.48 -2.79 -18.08
C GLU A 188 -0.38 -4.00 -17.13
N SER A 189 -1.17 -5.05 -17.35
CA SER A 189 -1.06 -6.31 -16.59
C SER A 189 0.23 -7.07 -16.91
N VAL A 190 0.78 -6.92 -18.12
CA VAL A 190 2.10 -7.45 -18.52
C VAL A 190 3.24 -6.74 -17.76
N ARG A 191 3.06 -5.47 -17.35
CA ARG A 191 4.02 -4.75 -16.48
C ARG A 191 4.02 -5.24 -15.03
N GLY A 192 2.92 -5.85 -14.56
CA GLY A 192 2.85 -6.53 -13.27
C GLY A 192 3.80 -7.73 -13.17
N VAL A 193 4.02 -8.45 -14.28
CA VAL A 193 5.06 -9.50 -14.39
C VAL A 193 6.46 -8.90 -14.21
N GLY A 194 6.67 -7.67 -14.68
CA GLY A 194 7.89 -6.90 -14.43
C GLY A 194 8.17 -6.70 -12.93
N PHE A 195 7.14 -6.41 -12.12
CA PHE A 195 7.29 -6.30 -10.67
C PHE A 195 7.62 -7.64 -10.01
N LEU A 196 6.96 -8.73 -10.42
CA LEU A 196 7.29 -10.08 -9.97
C LEU A 196 8.75 -10.41 -10.28
N LEU A 197 9.20 -10.13 -11.51
CA LEU A 197 10.57 -10.33 -11.94
C LEU A 197 11.55 -9.46 -11.14
N LEU A 198 11.23 -8.20 -10.85
CA LEU A 198 12.06 -7.29 -10.04
C LEU A 198 12.17 -7.73 -8.57
N PHE A 199 11.09 -8.28 -8.02
CA PHE A 199 11.10 -8.93 -6.73
C PHE A 199 12.00 -10.17 -6.74
N LEU A 200 11.86 -11.05 -7.74
CA LEU A 200 12.74 -12.21 -7.97
C LEU A 200 14.22 -11.80 -8.15
N LEU A 201 14.47 -10.69 -8.85
CA LEU A 201 15.80 -10.09 -9.05
C LEU A 201 16.35 -9.40 -7.79
N SER A 202 15.65 -9.49 -6.65
CA SER A 202 16.18 -9.08 -5.34
C SER A 202 16.54 -10.31 -4.49
N PRO A 203 17.64 -11.02 -4.80
CA PRO A 203 17.93 -12.35 -4.26
C PRO A 203 17.96 -12.39 -2.72
N LEU A 204 18.47 -11.34 -2.08
CA LEU A 204 18.52 -11.25 -0.62
C LEU A 204 17.12 -11.11 0.02
N ARG A 205 16.20 -10.39 -0.61
CA ARG A 205 14.83 -10.21 -0.12
C ARG A 205 14.02 -11.49 -0.28
N VAL A 206 14.13 -12.12 -1.45
CA VAL A 206 13.49 -13.41 -1.74
C VAL A 206 13.97 -14.46 -0.74
N LEU A 207 15.29 -14.58 -0.56
CA LEU A 207 15.87 -15.52 0.39
C LEU A 207 15.37 -15.28 1.81
N ARG A 208 15.33 -14.01 2.26
CA ARG A 208 14.81 -13.67 3.59
C ARG A 208 13.35 -14.06 3.77
N VAL A 209 12.49 -13.80 2.76
CA VAL A 209 11.08 -14.18 2.81
C VAL A 209 10.95 -15.70 2.89
N ILE A 210 11.68 -16.45 2.05
CA ILE A 210 11.67 -17.92 2.07
C ILE A 210 12.10 -18.45 3.44
N LEU A 211 13.19 -17.93 4.00
CA LEU A 211 13.69 -18.36 5.31
C LEU A 211 12.69 -18.07 6.44
N LEU A 212 12.05 -16.89 6.43
CA LEU A 212 11.04 -16.53 7.41
C LEU A 212 9.79 -17.42 7.29
N SER A 213 9.32 -17.69 6.06
CA SER A 213 8.20 -18.58 5.81
C SER A 213 8.48 -20.02 6.24
N LEU A 214 9.68 -20.53 5.96
CA LEU A 214 10.11 -21.85 6.43
C LEU A 214 10.21 -21.91 7.96
N TRP A 215 10.78 -20.87 8.58
CA TRP A 215 10.88 -20.78 10.03
C TRP A 215 9.50 -20.78 10.68
N GLU A 216 8.56 -19.98 10.17
CA GLU A 216 7.19 -19.92 10.67
C GLU A 216 6.48 -21.26 10.52
N TYR A 217 6.64 -21.93 9.37
CA TYR A 217 6.12 -23.27 9.14
C TYR A 217 6.69 -24.31 10.14
N LEU A 218 7.99 -24.28 10.41
CA LEU A 218 8.63 -25.19 11.37
C LEU A 218 8.17 -24.92 12.82
N VAL A 219 8.03 -23.64 13.20
CA VAL A 219 7.50 -23.25 14.50
C VAL A 219 6.06 -23.74 14.68
N ASP A 220 5.23 -23.65 13.65
CA ASP A 220 3.84 -24.12 13.70
C ASP A 220 3.74 -25.66 13.75
N LEU A 221 4.65 -26.38 13.09
CA LEU A 221 4.77 -27.84 13.21
C LEU A 221 5.13 -28.27 14.63
N GLY A 222 6.01 -27.55 15.33
CA GLY A 222 6.43 -27.87 16.69
C GLY A 222 5.43 -27.48 17.79
N LYS A 223 4.37 -26.75 17.45
CA LYS A 223 3.25 -26.39 18.36
C LYS A 223 2.09 -27.39 18.30
N ARG A 224 2.15 -28.39 17.42
CA ARG A 224 1.23 -29.55 17.41
C ARG A 224 1.80 -30.68 18.27
#